data_AF-A0A2S8R835-F1
#
_entry.id   AF-A0A2S8R835-F1
#
_cell.length_a   1.000
_cell.length_b   1.000
_cell.length_c   1.000
_cell.angle_alpha   90.00
_cell.angle_beta   90.00
_cell.angle_gamma   90.00
#
_symmetry.space_group_name_H-M   'P 1'
#
loop_
_entity.id
_entity.type
_entity.pdbx_description
1 polymer ?
#
loop_
_entity_poly.entity_id
_entity_poly.type
_entity_poly.pdbx_seq_one_letter_code
_entity_poly.pdbx_strand_id
1 'polypeptide(L)'
;MGKNKKLYKRSEFEKILREYLRQAKCKLEHEYPGTREAMKLVAESKTREFMQIMDRGLDREERDFLSSLIVSGMYQSFCYGYGVGKVEAKSES
;
A
#
# COMPACT_ATOMS: atom_id res chain seq x y z
N MET A 1 31.65 -20.01 4.56
CA MET A 1 30.95 -19.28 5.65
C MET A 1 30.17 -18.03 5.19
N GLY A 2 30.43 -17.44 4.00
CA GLY A 2 29.76 -16.18 3.57
C GLY A 2 28.31 -16.27 3.08
N LYS A 3 27.88 -17.41 2.51
CA LYS A 3 26.51 -17.59 1.98
C LYS A 3 25.44 -17.60 3.10
N ASN A 4 25.69 -18.33 4.19
CA ASN A 4 24.76 -18.42 5.33
C ASN A 4 24.58 -17.06 6.05
N LYS A 5 25.64 -16.24 6.12
CA LYS A 5 25.57 -14.90 6.74
C LYS A 5 24.75 -13.91 5.90
N LYS A 6 24.79 -14.02 4.56
CA LYS A 6 23.94 -13.23 3.65
C LYS A 6 22.47 -13.66 3.71
N LEU A 7 22.20 -14.96 3.76
CA LEU A 7 20.86 -15.52 3.93
C LEU A 7 20.21 -15.09 5.25
N TYR A 8 20.97 -15.15 6.35
CA TYR A 8 20.51 -14.71 7.67
C TYR A 8 20.15 -13.21 7.68
N LYS A 9 21.00 -12.35 7.10
CA LYS A 9 20.72 -10.91 6.99
C LYS A 9 19.47 -10.62 6.16
N ARG A 10 19.25 -11.37 5.07
CA ARG A 10 18.02 -11.25 4.26
C ARG A 10 16.78 -11.66 5.06
N SER A 11 16.85 -12.75 5.83
CA SER A 11 15.72 -13.16 6.66
C SER A 11 15.39 -12.17 7.77
N GLU A 12 16.40 -11.54 8.38
CA GLU A 12 16.18 -10.52 9.41
C GLU A 12 15.60 -9.23 8.81
N PHE A 13 16.07 -8.80 7.64
CA PHE A 13 15.47 -7.70 6.90
C PHE A 13 13.99 -7.98 6.58
N GLU A 14 13.68 -9.16 6.03
CA GLU A 14 12.31 -9.52 5.69
C GLU A 14 11.38 -9.55 6.93
N LYS A 15 11.87 -10.03 8.09
CA LYS A 15 11.12 -9.99 9.35
C LYS A 15 10.84 -8.56 9.79
N ILE A 16 11.86 -7.69 9.81
CA ILE A 16 11.70 -6.29 10.23
C ILE A 16 10.75 -5.56 9.28
N LEU A 17 10.89 -5.75 7.98
CA LEU A 17 10.02 -5.14 6.98
C LEU A 17 8.57 -5.59 7.20
N ARG A 18 8.31 -6.89 7.38
CA ARG A 18 6.96 -7.42 7.66
C ARG A 18 6.33 -6.78 8.89
N GLU A 19 7.10 -6.57 9.95
CA GLU A 19 6.59 -5.93 11.15
C GLU A 19 6.21 -4.46 10.89
N TYR A 20 7.03 -3.71 10.14
CA TYR A 20 6.66 -2.34 9.78
C TYR A 20 5.48 -2.27 8.80
N LEU A 21 5.33 -3.24 7.88
CA LEU A 21 4.13 -3.33 7.04
C LEU A 21 2.87 -3.55 7.89
N ARG A 22 2.94 -4.42 8.90
CA ARG A 22 1.84 -4.67 9.84
C ARG A 22 1.49 -3.42 10.64
N GLN A 23 2.48 -2.68 11.12
CA GLN A 23 2.29 -1.40 11.80
C GLN A 23 1.65 -0.37 10.88
N ALA A 24 2.15 -0.22 9.65
CA ALA A 24 1.61 0.71 8.67
C ALA A 24 0.13 0.43 8.40
N LYS A 25 -0.23 -0.85 8.21
CA LYS A 25 -1.61 -1.27 8.02
C LYS A 25 -2.48 -0.88 9.23
N CYS A 26 -2.05 -1.22 10.44
CA CYS A 26 -2.78 -0.90 11.66
C CYS A 26 -3.01 0.62 11.79
N LYS A 27 -1.97 1.42 11.54
CA LYS A 27 -2.06 2.88 11.55
C LYS A 27 -3.00 3.41 10.49
N LEU A 28 -2.90 2.89 9.25
CA LEU A 28 -3.79 3.30 8.18
C LEU A 28 -5.25 2.99 8.52
N GLU A 29 -5.54 1.87 9.18
CA GLU A 29 -6.89 1.42 9.58
C GLU A 29 -7.47 2.13 10.81
N HIS A 30 -6.63 2.61 11.73
CA HIS A 30 -7.12 3.14 13.02
C HIS A 30 -6.75 4.60 13.27
N GLU A 31 -5.60 5.05 12.77
CA GLU A 31 -5.03 6.37 13.10
C GLU A 31 -5.17 7.40 11.97
N TYR A 32 -5.34 6.96 10.71
CA TYR A 32 -5.37 7.85 9.55
C TYR A 32 -6.70 7.82 8.77
N PRO A 33 -7.85 8.15 9.40
CA PRO A 33 -9.14 8.15 8.71
C PRO A 33 -9.18 9.15 7.54
N GLY A 34 -8.56 10.32 7.67
CA GLY A 34 -8.47 11.31 6.59
C GLY A 34 -7.70 10.80 5.37
N THR A 35 -6.62 10.04 5.59
CA THR A 35 -5.86 9.40 4.50
C THR A 35 -6.69 8.34 3.79
N ARG A 36 -7.43 7.51 4.55
CA ARG A 36 -8.33 6.51 3.94
C ARG A 36 -9.41 7.18 3.08
N GLU A 37 -9.98 8.28 3.56
CA GLU A 37 -11.01 8.99 2.82
C GLU A 37 -10.45 9.65 1.55
N ALA A 38 -9.28 10.29 1.65
CA ALA A 38 -8.58 10.81 0.48
C ALA A 38 -8.29 9.72 -0.57
N MET A 39 -7.87 8.53 -0.14
CA MET A 39 -7.67 7.38 -1.03
C MET A 39 -8.96 6.99 -1.75
N LYS A 40 -10.12 6.96 -1.08
CA LYS A 40 -11.40 6.67 -1.74
C LYS A 40 -11.75 7.73 -2.79
N LEU A 41 -11.60 9.02 -2.46
CA LEU A 41 -11.86 10.12 -3.40
C LEU A 41 -10.96 10.01 -4.64
N VAL A 42 -9.69 9.66 -4.47
CA VAL A 42 -8.76 9.40 -5.58
C VAL A 42 -9.23 8.20 -6.41
N ALA A 43 -9.62 7.10 -5.78
CA ALA A 43 -10.09 5.90 -6.48
C ALA A 43 -11.35 6.19 -7.30
N GLU A 44 -12.34 6.89 -6.74
CA GLU A 44 -13.54 7.30 -7.46
C GLU A 44 -13.21 8.20 -8.65
N SER A 45 -12.28 9.14 -8.48
CA SER A 45 -11.83 10.00 -9.58
C SER A 45 -11.15 9.18 -10.68
N LYS A 46 -10.31 8.21 -10.32
CA LYS A 46 -9.61 7.34 -11.27
C LYS A 46 -10.56 6.38 -11.98
N THR A 47 -11.60 5.89 -11.31
CA THR A 47 -12.69 5.12 -11.93
C THR A 47 -13.43 5.95 -12.99
N ARG A 48 -13.74 7.23 -12.69
CA ARG A 48 -14.37 8.13 -13.69
C ARG A 48 -13.44 8.40 -14.88
N GLU A 49 -12.17 8.66 -14.63
CA GLU A 49 -11.15 8.86 -15.67
C GLU A 49 -11.00 7.63 -16.56
N PHE A 50 -11.00 6.42 -15.98
CA PHE A 50 -10.99 5.17 -16.74
C PHE A 50 -12.19 5.06 -17.69
N MET A 51 -13.40 5.34 -17.20
CA MET A 51 -14.61 5.29 -18.03
C MET A 51 -14.54 6.27 -19.21
N GLN A 52 -14.01 7.47 -18.99
CA GLN A 52 -13.84 8.49 -20.02
C GLN A 52 -12.79 8.08 -21.07
N ILE A 53 -11.63 7.59 -20.63
CA ILE A 53 -10.54 7.18 -21.53
C ILE A 53 -10.95 5.98 -22.37
N MET A 54 -11.64 5.02 -21.77
CA MET A 54 -12.05 3.79 -22.44
C MET A 54 -13.33 3.94 -23.26
N ASP A 55 -13.98 5.11 -23.22
CA ASP A 55 -15.32 5.35 -23.77
C ASP A 55 -16.31 4.23 -23.40
N ARG A 56 -16.22 3.76 -22.14
CA ARG A 56 -16.98 2.62 -21.64
C ARG A 56 -17.70 2.99 -20.35
N GLY A 57 -19.02 2.87 -20.39
CA GLY A 57 -19.85 2.86 -19.20
C GLY A 57 -19.57 1.64 -18.34
N LEU A 58 -19.54 1.84 -17.02
CA LEU A 58 -19.53 0.78 -16.03
C LEU A 58 -20.81 0.89 -15.22
N ASP A 59 -21.40 -0.25 -14.88
CA ASP A 59 -22.51 -0.27 -13.92
C ASP A 59 -22.02 0.06 -12.51
N ARG A 60 -22.93 0.01 -11.53
CA ARG A 60 -22.58 0.37 -10.15
C ARG A 60 -21.60 -0.63 -9.54
N GLU A 61 -21.82 -1.93 -9.71
CA GLU A 61 -20.98 -2.97 -9.11
C GLU A 61 -19.58 -2.97 -9.73
N GLU A 62 -19.49 -2.80 -11.05
CA GLU A 62 -18.22 -2.66 -11.76
C GLU A 62 -17.43 -1.43 -11.26
N ARG A 63 -18.10 -0.29 -11.03
CA ARG A 63 -17.47 0.92 -10.47
C ARG A 63 -16.96 0.72 -9.05
N ASP A 64 -17.78 0.09 -8.20
CA ASP A 64 -17.44 -0.19 -6.81
C ASP A 64 -16.26 -1.17 -6.73
N PHE A 65 -16.23 -2.19 -7.60
CA PHE A 65 -15.13 -3.13 -7.71
C PHE A 65 -13.83 -2.46 -8.16
N LEU A 66 -13.86 -1.67 -9.25
CA LEU A 66 -12.68 -0.97 -9.76
C LEU A 66 -12.14 0.03 -8.73
N SER A 67 -13.03 0.80 -8.09
CA SER A 67 -12.64 1.73 -7.02
C SER A 67 -11.97 0.99 -5.86
N SER A 68 -12.56 -0.12 -5.41
CA SER A 68 -11.99 -0.95 -4.33
C SER A 68 -10.61 -1.52 -4.67
N LEU A 69 -10.40 -1.93 -5.93
CA LEU A 69 -9.11 -2.41 -6.42
C LEU A 69 -8.04 -1.32 -6.35
N ILE A 70 -8.38 -0.09 -6.77
CA ILE A 70 -7.49 1.07 -6.72
C ILE A 70 -7.14 1.42 -5.27
N VAL A 71 -8.14 1.46 -4.37
CA VAL A 71 -7.92 1.67 -2.93
C VAL A 71 -6.98 0.63 -2.33
N SER A 72 -7.19 -0.65 -2.66
CA SER A 72 -6.32 -1.74 -2.19
C SER A 72 -4.86 -1.54 -2.64
N GLY A 73 -4.64 -1.15 -3.90
CA GLY A 73 -3.31 -0.81 -4.41
C GLY A 73 -2.68 0.39 -3.68
N MET A 74 -3.46 1.41 -3.35
CA MET A 74 -2.99 2.55 -2.57
C MET A 74 -2.63 2.17 -1.13
N TYR A 75 -3.41 1.30 -0.49
CA TYR A 75 -3.11 0.79 0.86
C TYR A 75 -1.80 0.01 0.87
N GLN A 76 -1.61 -0.85 -0.13
CA GLN A 76 -0.37 -1.58 -0.30
C GLN A 76 0.82 -0.62 -0.46
N SER A 77 0.69 0.36 -1.36
CA SER A 77 1.73 1.35 -1.63
C SER A 77 2.09 2.16 -0.39
N PHE A 78 1.10 2.61 0.38
CA PHE A 78 1.30 3.28 1.66
C PHE A 78 2.07 2.40 2.65
N CYS A 79 1.66 1.14 2.81
CA CYS A 79 2.30 0.23 3.75
C CYS A 79 3.76 -0.01 3.39
N TYR A 80 4.06 -0.26 2.11
CA TYR A 80 5.43 -0.44 1.63
C TYR A 80 6.27 0.82 1.78
N GLY A 81 5.73 2.00 1.44
CA GLY A 81 6.42 3.28 1.64
C GLY A 81 6.80 3.52 3.11
N TYR A 82 5.87 3.28 4.03
CA TYR A 82 6.15 3.33 5.47
C TYR A 82 7.20 2.28 5.88
N GLY A 83 7.03 1.04 5.43
CA GLY A 83 7.91 -0.08 5.79
C GLY A 83 9.36 0.15 5.39
N VAL A 84 9.59 0.51 4.12
CA VAL A 84 10.92 0.79 3.58
C VAL A 84 11.53 1.99 4.30
N GLY A 85 10.81 3.11 4.43
CA GLY A 85 11.34 4.31 5.10
C GLY A 85 11.75 4.06 6.56
N LYS A 86 11.03 3.19 7.29
CA LYS A 86 11.39 2.79 8.66
C LYS A 86 12.62 1.88 8.70
N VAL A 87 12.83 1.03 7.69
CA VAL A 87 14.05 0.22 7.61
C VAL A 87 15.27 1.10 7.30
N GLU A 88 15.14 2.00 6.31
CA GLU A 88 16.20 2.92 5.89
C GLU A 88 16.65 3.83 7.06
N ALA A 89 15.70 4.45 7.77
CA ALA A 89 16.01 5.26 8.94
C ALA A 89 16.76 4.48 10.03
N LYS A 90 16.45 3.19 10.23
CA LYS A 90 17.13 2.33 11.20
C LYS A 90 18.53 1.92 10.76
N SER A 91 18.80 1.83 9.45
CA SER A 91 20.14 1.54 8.93
C SER A 91 21.08 2.74 8.93
N GLU A 92 20.54 3.95 9.02
CA GLU A 92 21.30 5.20 9.11
C GLU A 92 21.54 5.67 10.56
N SER A 93 20.92 5.00 11.54
CA SER A 93 21.06 5.24 12.99
C SER A 93 22.15 4.35 13.60
#